data_AF-A0A6I7PRR6-F1
#
_entry.id   AF-A0A6I7PRR6-F1
#
_cell.length_a   1.000
_cell.length_b   1.000
_cell.length_c   1.000
_cell.angle_alpha   90.00
_cell.angle_beta   90.00
_cell.angle_gamma   90.00
#
_symmetry.space_group_name_H-M   'P 1'
#
loop_
_entity.id
_entity.type
_entity.pdbx_description
1 polymer ?
#
loop_
_entity_poly.entity_id
_entity_poly.type
_entity_poly.pdbx_seq_one_letter_code
_entity_poly.pdbx_strand_id
1 'polypeptide(L)'
;MAELQAQNRLEVRIEIPQPSAEMTRVLKNFMDQQVCEDFEPLDFLPPAGGPLQYFAAWLEPLEASELKTAPSSQRKRMEISGCKASSAVTFLNPGDELEIRSKDPITYDLSFFESSGGRATRLLPPNLMAARLQWTEPNTVEARCELHPNLRFAVIVSPSPWRGFAGSDTKLSLENIPRGQYRLQLWHPVLGSKIYSRPIDIQERSSQILVRWS
;
A
#
# COMPACT_ATOMS: atom_id res chain seq x y z
N MET A 1 41.99 -17.19 -3.75
CA MET A 1 41.29 -16.04 -4.37
C MET A 1 39.80 -16.37 -4.41
N ALA A 2 39.10 -16.10 -3.31
CA ALA A 2 37.64 -16.09 -3.22
C ALA A 2 37.32 -15.29 -1.96
N GLU A 3 37.45 -13.97 -2.06
CA GLU A 3 36.93 -13.05 -1.04
C GLU A 3 35.40 -13.23 -1.02
N LEU A 4 34.89 -13.73 0.11
CA LEU A 4 33.48 -13.66 0.42
C LEU A 4 33.08 -12.18 0.42
N GLN A 5 32.38 -11.74 -0.63
CA GLN A 5 31.59 -10.52 -0.55
C GLN A 5 30.53 -10.74 0.52
N ALA A 6 30.78 -10.24 1.72
CA ALA A 6 29.73 -10.03 2.70
C ALA A 6 28.71 -9.09 2.06
N GLN A 7 27.57 -9.65 1.62
CA GLN A 7 26.45 -8.86 1.12
C GLN A 7 25.97 -7.98 2.28
N ASN A 8 26.22 -6.68 2.19
CA ASN A 8 25.86 -5.70 3.22
C ASN A 8 24.33 -5.62 3.30
N ARG A 9 23.72 -6.52 4.09
CA ARG A 9 22.27 -6.67 4.30
C ARG A 9 21.94 -6.21 5.71
N LEU A 10 21.11 -5.17 5.80
CA LEU A 10 20.56 -4.73 7.06
C LEU A 10 19.17 -5.39 7.25
N GLU A 11 19.05 -6.27 8.24
CA GLU A 11 17.73 -6.77 8.65
C GLU A 11 17.08 -5.77 9.61
N VAL A 12 15.96 -5.17 9.19
CA VAL A 12 15.16 -4.29 10.02
C VAL A 12 13.94 -5.08 10.49
N ARG A 13 13.98 -5.52 11.74
CA ARG A 13 12.83 -6.13 12.41
C ARG A 13 12.02 -5.06 13.13
N ILE A 14 10.70 -5.15 12.98
CA ILE A 14 9.78 -4.15 13.46
C ILE A 14 8.66 -4.88 14.17
N GLU A 15 8.64 -4.70 15.48
CA GLU A 15 7.57 -5.16 16.35
C GLU A 15 6.56 -4.02 16.47
N ILE A 16 5.36 -4.20 15.92
CA ILE A 16 4.27 -3.23 16.01
C ILE A 16 3.09 -3.95 16.62
N PRO A 17 2.33 -3.31 17.53
CA PRO A 17 1.16 -3.93 18.12
C PRO A 17 0.27 -4.53 17.05
N GLN A 18 0.05 -5.84 17.19
CA GLN A 18 -0.85 -6.61 16.34
C GLN A 18 -2.21 -5.89 16.29
N PRO A 19 -2.86 -5.82 15.11
CA PRO A 19 -4.17 -5.20 14.98
C PRO A 19 -5.16 -5.87 15.94
N SER A 20 -6.03 -5.07 16.56
CA SER A 20 -6.98 -5.57 17.56
C SER A 20 -7.95 -6.58 16.95
N ALA A 21 -8.52 -7.47 17.78
CA ALA A 21 -9.52 -8.45 17.34
C ALA A 21 -10.70 -7.82 16.58
N GLU A 22 -11.08 -6.58 16.90
CA GLU A 22 -12.14 -5.83 16.23
C GLU A 22 -11.77 -5.47 14.78
N MET A 23 -10.49 -5.19 14.51
CA MET A 23 -9.95 -4.93 13.16
C MET A 23 -9.88 -6.19 12.28
N THR A 24 -10.16 -7.37 12.85
CA THR A 24 -10.10 -8.69 12.17
C THR A 24 -11.47 -9.23 11.77
N ARG A 25 -12.56 -8.49 12.04
CA ARG A 25 -13.93 -8.99 11.86
C ARG A 25 -14.27 -9.20 10.38
N VAL A 26 -14.87 -10.36 10.08
CA VAL A 26 -15.48 -10.69 8.78
C VAL A 26 -16.55 -9.67 8.39
N LEU A 27 -16.34 -8.90 7.32
CA LEU A 27 -17.36 -8.02 6.73
C LEU A 27 -18.06 -8.80 5.62
N LYS A 28 -19.25 -9.32 5.91
CA LYS A 28 -20.05 -10.03 4.90
C LYS A 28 -20.52 -9.07 3.83
N ASN A 29 -20.50 -9.53 2.58
CA ASN A 29 -21.11 -8.78 1.51
C ASN A 29 -22.57 -9.23 1.33
N PHE A 30 -23.50 -8.30 1.50
CA PHE A 30 -24.92 -8.55 1.32
C PHE A 30 -25.46 -8.02 0.00
N MET A 31 -24.65 -7.27 -0.76
CA MET A 31 -25.05 -6.60 -2.00
C MET A 31 -24.45 -7.30 -3.22
N ASP A 32 -25.24 -7.38 -4.29
CA ASP A 32 -24.80 -7.87 -5.61
C ASP A 32 -24.10 -9.25 -5.56
N GLN A 33 -24.62 -10.18 -4.75
CA GLN A 33 -24.03 -11.50 -4.50
C GLN A 33 -23.86 -12.38 -5.75
N GLN A 34 -24.50 -12.02 -6.87
CA GLN A 34 -24.33 -12.68 -8.17
C GLN A 34 -23.02 -12.28 -8.87
N VAL A 35 -22.42 -11.16 -8.48
CA VAL A 35 -21.20 -10.60 -9.05
C VAL A 35 -20.07 -10.60 -8.02
N CYS A 36 -20.40 -10.25 -6.78
CA CYS A 36 -19.44 -10.15 -5.69
C CYS A 36 -19.51 -11.40 -4.79
N GLU A 37 -18.40 -12.11 -4.68
CA GLU A 37 -18.22 -13.15 -3.66
C GLU A 37 -18.22 -12.54 -2.24
N ASP A 38 -18.48 -13.37 -1.24
CA ASP A 38 -18.28 -13.01 0.16
C ASP A 38 -16.82 -12.58 0.39
N PHE A 39 -16.63 -11.56 1.23
CA PHE A 39 -15.32 -11.14 1.68
C PHE A 39 -14.93 -11.95 2.91
N GLU A 40 -13.77 -12.61 2.85
CA GLU A 40 -13.11 -13.20 4.00
C GLU A 40 -11.94 -12.29 4.43
N PRO A 41 -12.10 -11.42 5.45
CA PRO A 41 -11.04 -10.59 6.05
C PRO A 41 -9.82 -11.32 6.61
N LEU A 42 -9.76 -12.64 6.48
CA LEU A 42 -8.79 -13.46 7.20
C LEU A 42 -7.48 -13.71 6.45
N ASP A 43 -7.31 -13.21 5.22
CA ASP A 43 -6.03 -13.38 4.52
C ASP A 43 -4.98 -12.31 4.85
N PHE A 44 -5.37 -11.16 5.42
CA PHE A 44 -4.41 -10.09 5.74
C PHE A 44 -3.72 -10.27 7.09
N LEU A 45 -4.21 -11.18 7.95
CA LEU A 45 -3.64 -11.39 9.28
C LEU A 45 -3.19 -12.83 9.45
N PRO A 46 -1.94 -13.05 9.91
CA PRO A 46 -1.43 -14.38 10.11
C PRO A 46 -2.24 -15.07 11.23
N PRO A 47 -2.63 -16.35 11.05
CA PRO A 47 -3.20 -17.12 12.14
C PRO A 47 -2.22 -17.15 13.32
N ALA A 48 -2.71 -16.84 14.52
CA ALA A 48 -1.98 -16.92 15.79
C ALA A 48 -0.81 -15.93 16.03
N GLY A 49 -0.88 -14.70 15.50
CA GLY A 49 0.10 -13.65 15.83
C GLY A 49 1.48 -13.89 15.23
N GLY A 50 1.54 -14.60 14.10
CA GLY A 50 2.75 -14.73 13.29
C GLY A 50 3.20 -13.42 12.64
N PRO A 51 4.27 -13.44 11.85
CA PRO A 51 4.69 -12.26 11.09
C PRO A 51 3.61 -11.85 10.08
N LEU A 52 3.34 -10.55 10.02
CA LEU A 52 2.32 -9.95 9.17
C LEU A 52 2.66 -10.12 7.68
N GLN A 53 1.62 -10.35 6.90
CA GLN A 53 1.63 -10.38 5.43
C GLN A 53 0.92 -9.12 4.92
N TYR A 54 0.92 -8.89 3.62
CA TYR A 54 0.13 -7.86 2.93
C TYR A 54 0.43 -6.44 3.42
N PHE A 55 1.70 -6.12 3.67
CA PHE A 55 2.13 -4.79 4.08
C PHE A 55 2.94 -4.08 2.99
N ALA A 56 2.78 -2.77 2.93
CA ALA A 56 3.63 -1.90 2.13
C ALA A 56 4.66 -1.21 3.01
N ALA A 57 5.86 -1.02 2.47
CA ALA A 57 6.91 -0.22 3.11
C ALA A 57 7.58 0.71 2.11
N TRP A 58 7.98 1.89 2.58
CA TRP A 58 8.83 2.79 1.81
C TRP A 58 9.72 3.64 2.72
N LEU A 59 10.82 4.16 2.16
CA LEU A 59 11.75 5.02 2.87
C LEU A 59 11.63 6.47 2.44
N GLU A 60 11.61 7.38 3.40
CA GLU A 60 11.68 8.82 3.18
C GLU A 60 12.93 9.36 3.88
N PRO A 61 13.90 9.97 3.19
CA PRO A 61 15.04 10.58 3.86
C PRO A 61 14.56 11.73 4.73
N LEU A 62 15.20 11.89 5.89
CA LEU A 62 14.92 13.01 6.78
C LEU A 62 15.37 14.35 6.17
N GLU A 63 16.40 14.30 5.33
CA GLU A 63 16.87 15.45 4.57
C GLU A 63 16.15 15.54 3.23
N ALA A 64 15.22 16.50 3.10
CA ALA A 64 14.32 16.67 1.96
C ALA A 64 15.01 16.95 0.61
N SER A 65 16.32 17.21 0.61
CA SER A 65 17.10 17.51 -0.58
C SER A 65 17.30 16.29 -1.50
N GLU A 66 17.16 15.06 -0.99
CA GLU A 66 17.51 13.85 -1.74
C GLU A 66 16.37 13.23 -2.56
N LEU A 67 15.10 13.53 -2.24
CA LEU A 67 13.93 12.94 -2.91
C LEU A 67 13.17 13.87 -3.86
N LYS A 68 13.67 15.07 -4.16
CA LYS A 68 13.01 15.95 -5.15
C LYS A 68 13.10 15.32 -6.54
N THR A 69 12.08 14.55 -6.90
CA THR A 69 11.89 14.06 -8.26
C THR A 69 11.14 15.11 -9.07
N ALA A 70 11.46 15.24 -10.35
CA ALA A 70 10.68 16.06 -11.26
C ALA A 70 9.22 15.58 -11.28
N PRO A 71 8.24 16.48 -11.53
CA PRO A 71 6.84 16.10 -11.66
C PRO A 71 6.71 14.95 -12.65
N SER A 72 6.14 13.84 -12.20
CA SER A 72 5.81 12.72 -13.06
C SER A 72 4.42 12.91 -13.65
N SER A 73 4.15 12.29 -14.78
CA SER A 73 2.85 12.33 -15.45
C SER A 73 2.49 10.97 -16.03
N GLN A 74 3.01 9.90 -15.41
CA GLN A 74 2.69 8.55 -15.84
C GLN A 74 1.25 8.22 -15.47
N ARG A 75 0.62 7.41 -16.31
CA ARG A 75 -0.70 6.86 -16.04
C ARG A 75 -0.55 5.42 -15.59
N LYS A 76 -1.05 5.11 -14.39
CA LYS A 76 -1.16 3.75 -13.87
C LYS A 76 -2.60 3.30 -13.93
N ARG A 77 -2.85 2.11 -14.47
CA ARG A 77 -4.21 1.55 -14.57
C ARG A 77 -4.49 0.62 -13.41
N MET A 78 -5.69 0.73 -12.87
CA MET A 78 -6.28 -0.23 -11.95
C MET A 78 -7.59 -0.73 -12.53
N GLU A 79 -7.73 -2.04 -12.63
CA GLU A 79 -8.97 -2.70 -12.99
C GLU A 79 -9.67 -3.24 -11.74
N ILE A 80 -10.99 -3.15 -11.73
CA ILE A 80 -11.90 -3.77 -10.77
C ILE A 80 -12.66 -4.88 -11.49
N SER A 81 -12.64 -6.08 -10.92
CA SER A 81 -13.38 -7.24 -11.42
C SER A 81 -13.75 -8.15 -10.24
N GLY A 82 -14.97 -8.68 -10.24
CA GLY A 82 -15.48 -9.49 -9.12
C GLY A 82 -15.44 -8.73 -7.79
N CYS A 83 -15.64 -7.41 -7.84
CA CYS A 83 -15.59 -6.54 -6.65
C CYS A 83 -14.23 -6.54 -5.95
N LYS A 84 -13.16 -6.83 -6.69
CA LYS A 84 -11.76 -6.82 -6.23
C LYS A 84 -10.94 -5.91 -7.13
N ALA A 85 -10.04 -5.14 -6.54
CA ALA A 85 -9.04 -4.39 -7.29
C ALA A 85 -7.92 -5.34 -7.73
N SER A 86 -7.44 -5.15 -8.96
CA SER A 86 -6.28 -5.86 -9.54
C SER A 86 -4.97 -5.70 -8.75
N SER A 87 -4.87 -4.69 -7.88
CA SER A 87 -3.77 -4.56 -6.92
C SER A 87 -4.28 -4.01 -5.59
N ALA A 88 -3.86 -4.63 -4.48
CA ALA A 88 -4.14 -4.14 -3.14
C ALA A 88 -3.40 -2.83 -2.83
N VAL A 89 -2.22 -2.62 -3.43
CA VAL A 89 -1.42 -1.41 -3.25
C VAL A 89 -0.95 -0.89 -4.60
N THR A 90 -1.13 0.40 -4.84
CA THR A 90 -0.63 1.07 -6.03
C THR A 90 0.28 2.22 -5.64
N PHE A 91 1.58 2.08 -5.93
CA PHE A 91 2.53 3.18 -5.80
C PHE A 91 2.45 4.13 -6.98
N LEU A 92 2.46 5.42 -6.68
CA LEU A 92 2.48 6.56 -7.61
C LEU A 92 3.57 7.55 -7.18
N ASN A 93 4.18 8.25 -8.13
CA ASN A 93 4.89 9.48 -7.84
C ASN A 93 3.88 10.64 -7.74
N PRO A 94 4.22 11.72 -7.01
CA PRO A 94 3.48 12.97 -7.12
C PRO A 94 3.34 13.41 -8.59
N GLY A 95 2.10 13.65 -9.01
CA GLY A 95 1.75 13.99 -10.39
C GLY A 95 1.35 12.81 -11.29
N ASP A 96 1.56 11.56 -10.87
CA ASP A 96 1.03 10.42 -11.63
C ASP A 96 -0.51 10.35 -11.54
N GLU A 97 -1.12 9.84 -12.60
CA GLU A 97 -2.57 9.63 -12.70
C GLU A 97 -2.93 8.16 -12.48
N LEU A 98 -3.88 7.89 -11.59
CA LEU A 98 -4.53 6.60 -11.45
C LEU A 98 -5.79 6.54 -12.34
N GLU A 99 -5.79 5.66 -13.32
CA GLU A 99 -6.96 5.36 -14.16
C GLU A 99 -7.65 4.08 -13.65
N ILE A 100 -8.81 4.23 -13.01
CA ILE A 100 -9.62 3.12 -12.50
C ILE A 100 -10.67 2.73 -13.55
N ARG A 101 -10.78 1.44 -13.84
CA ARG A 101 -11.82 0.88 -14.72
C ARG A 101 -12.51 -0.28 -14.02
N SER A 102 -13.82 -0.41 -14.20
CA SER A 102 -14.59 -1.56 -13.72
C SER A 102 -15.00 -2.45 -14.89
N LYS A 103 -14.87 -3.77 -14.73
CA LYS A 103 -15.50 -4.78 -15.60
C LYS A 103 -16.83 -5.26 -15.05
N ASP A 104 -17.15 -4.92 -13.82
CA ASP A 104 -18.33 -5.42 -13.13
C ASP A 104 -19.58 -4.64 -13.57
N PRO A 105 -20.72 -5.33 -13.80
CA PRO A 105 -21.94 -4.71 -14.28
C PRO A 105 -22.73 -4.00 -13.17
N ILE A 106 -22.06 -3.49 -12.15
CA ILE A 106 -22.67 -2.84 -10.97
C ILE A 106 -22.04 -1.46 -10.72
N THR A 107 -22.72 -0.65 -9.89
CA THR A 107 -22.21 0.67 -9.51
C THR A 107 -21.40 0.58 -8.22
N TYR A 108 -20.20 1.15 -8.21
CA TYR A 108 -19.45 1.37 -6.98
C TYR A 108 -19.55 2.80 -6.51
N ASP A 109 -19.67 2.98 -5.19
CA ASP A 109 -19.47 4.24 -4.52
C ASP A 109 -18.16 4.19 -3.71
N LEU A 110 -17.04 4.54 -4.37
CA LEU A 110 -15.71 4.44 -3.79
C LEU A 110 -15.40 5.66 -2.94
N SER A 111 -15.23 5.45 -1.63
CA SER A 111 -14.68 6.44 -0.72
C SER A 111 -13.15 6.34 -0.69
N PHE A 112 -12.49 7.49 -0.77
CA PHE A 112 -11.04 7.67 -0.66
C PHE A 112 -10.75 8.43 0.63
N PHE A 113 -10.00 7.82 1.53
CA PHE A 113 -9.61 8.36 2.84
C PHE A 113 -8.11 8.63 2.82
N GLU A 114 -7.74 9.88 2.93
CA GLU A 114 -6.35 10.31 2.85
C GLU A 114 -5.72 10.39 4.25
N SER A 115 -4.42 10.08 4.33
CA SER A 115 -3.62 10.22 5.54
C SER A 115 -3.50 11.68 6.00
N SER A 116 -3.68 12.63 5.09
CA SER A 116 -3.77 14.08 5.32
C SER A 116 -5.07 14.51 6.03
N GLY A 117 -6.04 13.61 6.18
CA GLY A 117 -7.38 13.89 6.70
C GLY A 117 -8.41 14.22 5.61
N GLY A 118 -7.99 14.28 4.34
CA GLY A 118 -8.89 14.46 3.20
C GLY A 118 -9.83 13.26 3.00
N ARG A 119 -11.04 13.53 2.49
CA ARG A 119 -11.97 12.49 2.04
C ARG A 119 -12.60 12.90 0.73
N ALA A 120 -12.64 11.97 -0.21
CA ALA A 120 -13.35 12.12 -1.48
C ALA A 120 -14.18 10.88 -1.78
N THR A 121 -15.17 11.03 -2.65
CA THR A 121 -16.02 9.93 -3.09
C THR A 121 -16.11 9.95 -4.62
N ARG A 122 -16.11 8.76 -5.23
CA ARG A 122 -16.24 8.59 -6.68
C ARG A 122 -17.22 7.48 -7.01
N LEU A 123 -18.28 7.84 -7.74
CA LEU A 123 -19.19 6.88 -8.35
C LEU A 123 -18.56 6.28 -9.62
N LEU A 124 -18.61 4.95 -9.72
CA LEU A 124 -18.23 4.17 -10.90
C LEU A 124 -19.46 3.39 -11.41
N PRO A 125 -20.30 3.97 -12.29
CA PRO A 125 -21.39 3.23 -12.92
C PRO A 125 -20.86 2.20 -13.95
N PRO A 126 -21.64 1.16 -14.31
CA PRO A 126 -21.20 0.06 -15.18
C PRO A 126 -20.66 0.47 -16.56
N ASN A 127 -21.15 1.60 -17.09
CA ASN A 127 -20.79 2.13 -18.40
C ASN A 127 -19.69 3.20 -18.35
N LEU A 128 -19.12 3.50 -17.18
CA LEU A 128 -18.03 4.44 -17.06
C LEU A 128 -16.75 3.83 -17.66
N MET A 129 -16.22 4.46 -18.72
CA MET A 129 -14.99 3.99 -19.36
C MET A 129 -13.78 3.99 -18.42
N ALA A 130 -13.63 5.05 -17.63
CA ALA A 130 -12.63 5.17 -16.58
C ALA A 130 -12.94 6.33 -15.62
N ALA A 131 -12.54 6.18 -14.35
CA ALA A 131 -12.32 7.31 -13.45
C ALA A 131 -10.81 7.63 -13.39
N ARG A 132 -10.46 8.90 -13.29
CA ARG A 132 -9.07 9.36 -13.21
C ARG A 132 -8.89 10.19 -11.96
N LEU A 133 -7.83 9.89 -11.21
CA LEU A 133 -7.47 10.54 -9.96
C LEU A 133 -5.98 10.87 -9.99
N GLN A 134 -5.59 11.97 -9.37
CA GLN A 134 -4.21 12.43 -9.31
C GLN A 134 -3.96 13.11 -7.97
N TRP A 135 -2.76 12.93 -7.45
CA TRP A 135 -2.26 13.61 -6.26
C TRP A 135 -0.91 14.25 -6.58
N THR A 136 -0.76 15.51 -6.26
CA THR A 136 0.47 16.28 -6.54
C THR A 136 1.42 16.33 -5.35
N GLU A 137 1.01 15.82 -4.20
CA GLU A 137 1.79 15.79 -2.96
C GLU A 137 1.87 14.36 -2.41
N PRO A 138 2.91 14.02 -1.64
CA PRO A 138 3.00 12.73 -0.96
C PRO A 138 1.79 12.47 -0.06
N ASN A 139 1.21 11.28 -0.15
CA ASN A 139 -0.01 10.92 0.58
C ASN A 139 -0.20 9.41 0.58
N THR A 140 -0.87 8.87 1.59
CA THR A 140 -1.43 7.52 1.54
C THR A 140 -2.95 7.59 1.56
N VAL A 141 -3.58 6.87 0.64
CA VAL A 141 -5.02 6.91 0.42
C VAL A 141 -5.58 5.50 0.52
N GLU A 142 -6.48 5.27 1.47
CA GLU A 142 -7.31 4.05 1.52
C GLU A 142 -8.54 4.28 0.63
N ALA A 143 -8.75 3.43 -0.37
CA ALA A 143 -9.96 3.40 -1.17
C ALA A 143 -10.80 2.18 -0.77
N ARG A 144 -12.09 2.40 -0.49
CA ARG A 144 -13.02 1.31 -0.20
C ARG A 144 -14.45 1.63 -0.61
N CYS A 145 -15.23 0.60 -0.92
CA CYS A 145 -16.68 0.70 -1.03
C CYS A 145 -17.33 0.12 0.23
N GLU A 146 -18.25 0.87 0.84
CA GLU A 146 -18.98 0.40 2.04
C GLU A 146 -20.02 -0.67 1.68
N LEU A 147 -20.60 -0.62 0.47
CA LEU A 147 -21.57 -1.60 -0.02
C LEU A 147 -20.92 -2.91 -0.46
N HIS A 148 -19.67 -2.86 -0.91
CA HIS A 148 -18.90 -4.02 -1.38
C HIS A 148 -17.56 -4.08 -0.63
N PRO A 149 -17.51 -4.61 0.61
CA PRO A 149 -16.33 -4.57 1.46
C PRO A 149 -15.08 -5.24 0.87
N ASN A 150 -15.25 -6.13 -0.10
CA ASN A 150 -14.18 -6.80 -0.85
C ASN A 150 -13.40 -5.81 -1.75
N LEU A 151 -14.04 -4.72 -2.15
CA LEU A 151 -13.41 -3.68 -2.94
C LEU A 151 -12.69 -2.70 -2.02
N ARG A 152 -11.46 -3.07 -1.65
CA ARG A 152 -10.53 -2.25 -0.86
C ARG A 152 -9.13 -2.30 -1.45
N PHE A 153 -8.47 -1.14 -1.53
CA PHE A 153 -7.08 -1.01 -1.95
C PHE A 153 -6.47 0.28 -1.40
N ALA A 154 -5.15 0.41 -1.48
CA ALA A 154 -4.45 1.63 -1.14
C ALA A 154 -3.68 2.22 -2.33
N VAL A 155 -3.58 3.54 -2.32
CA VAL A 155 -2.71 4.30 -3.20
C VAL A 155 -1.66 4.98 -2.34
N ILE A 156 -0.38 4.70 -2.59
CA ILE A 156 0.74 5.32 -1.88
C ILE A 156 1.43 6.25 -2.86
N VAL A 157 1.24 7.55 -2.66
CA VAL A 157 1.85 8.63 -3.42
C VAL A 157 3.13 9.00 -2.70
N SER A 158 4.27 8.63 -3.28
CA SER A 158 5.59 8.90 -2.70
C SER A 158 6.61 9.07 -3.82
N PRO A 159 7.50 10.08 -3.75
CA PRO A 159 8.62 10.21 -4.69
C PRO A 159 9.72 9.18 -4.42
N SER A 160 9.63 8.40 -3.35
CA SER A 160 10.66 7.43 -2.96
C SER A 160 10.82 6.31 -3.99
N PRO A 161 12.04 6.02 -4.46
CA PRO A 161 12.32 4.83 -5.26
C PRO A 161 12.39 3.56 -4.39
N TRP A 162 12.61 3.71 -3.07
CA TRP A 162 12.76 2.59 -2.14
C TRP A 162 11.41 2.26 -1.52
N ARG A 163 10.58 1.56 -2.29
CA ARG A 163 9.20 1.21 -1.91
C ARG A 163 8.83 -0.17 -2.41
N GLY A 164 7.92 -0.83 -1.71
CA GLY A 164 7.41 -2.13 -2.13
C GLY A 164 6.24 -2.62 -1.30
N PHE A 165 5.68 -3.75 -1.74
CA PHE A 165 4.55 -4.40 -1.11
C PHE A 165 4.86 -5.89 -0.96
N ALA A 166 4.85 -6.38 0.27
CA ALA A 166 4.88 -7.80 0.55
C ALA A 166 3.43 -8.29 0.53
N GLY A 167 3.05 -9.06 -0.49
CA GLY A 167 1.73 -9.70 -0.62
C GLY A 167 1.56 -10.79 0.44
N SER A 168 1.40 -12.06 0.05
CA SER A 168 1.41 -13.18 1.01
C SER A 168 2.77 -13.42 1.69
N ASP A 169 3.81 -12.67 1.29
CA ASP A 169 5.14 -12.76 1.88
C ASP A 169 5.20 -12.06 3.24
N THR A 170 6.00 -12.61 4.14
CA THR A 170 6.23 -12.06 5.50
C THR A 170 7.44 -11.12 5.57
N LYS A 171 8.05 -10.86 4.40
CA LYS A 171 9.30 -10.11 4.24
C LYS A 171 9.22 -9.24 3.00
N LEU A 172 9.68 -8.00 3.11
CA LEU A 172 9.85 -7.09 1.98
C LEU A 172 11.31 -6.68 1.84
N SER A 173 11.84 -6.79 0.62
CA SER A 173 13.17 -6.32 0.27
C SER A 173 13.10 -4.93 -0.36
N LEU A 174 13.86 -3.98 0.17
CA LEU A 174 14.12 -2.68 -0.45
C LEU A 174 15.60 -2.60 -0.80
N GLU A 175 15.95 -2.25 -2.04
CA GLU A 175 17.30 -2.40 -2.57
C GLU A 175 17.98 -1.07 -2.86
N ASN A 176 19.32 -1.11 -2.96
CA ASN A 176 20.16 0.01 -3.38
C ASN A 176 19.93 1.29 -2.56
N ILE A 177 19.97 1.16 -1.24
CA ILE A 177 19.67 2.26 -0.33
C ILE A 177 20.99 2.93 0.09
N PRO A 178 21.17 4.23 -0.20
CA PRO A 178 22.33 4.98 0.25
C PRO A 178 22.46 5.01 1.77
N ARG A 179 23.66 5.37 2.25
CA ARG A 179 23.83 5.74 3.65
C ARG A 179 23.04 7.02 3.95
N GLY A 180 22.46 7.12 5.13
CA GLY A 180 21.68 8.28 5.53
C GLY A 180 20.62 7.96 6.57
N GLN A 181 19.93 8.99 7.03
CA GLN A 181 18.82 8.86 7.97
C GLN A 181 17.49 8.90 7.23
N TYR A 182 16.64 7.93 7.51
CA TYR A 182 15.35 7.76 6.86
C TYR A 182 14.23 7.62 7.89
N ARG A 183 13.00 7.94 7.49
CA ARG A 183 11.78 7.39 8.08
C ARG A 183 11.36 6.21 7.24
N LEU A 184 11.28 5.06 7.89
CA LEU A 184 10.59 3.90 7.36
C LEU A 184 9.11 4.07 7.63
N GLN A 185 8.35 4.15 6.55
CA GLN A 185 6.90 4.23 6.57
C GLN A 185 6.33 2.85 6.25
N LEU A 186 5.25 2.51 6.94
CA LEU A 186 4.64 1.20 6.92
C LEU A 186 3.12 1.33 6.85
N TRP A 187 2.51 0.59 5.93
CA TRP A 187 1.07 0.53 5.74
C TRP A 187 0.57 -0.91 5.70
N HIS A 188 -0.61 -1.14 6.27
CA HIS A 188 -1.28 -2.45 6.25
C HIS A 188 -2.80 -2.25 6.04
N PRO A 189 -3.49 -3.14 5.31
CA PRO A 189 -4.94 -3.03 5.02
C PRO A 189 -5.84 -2.79 6.24
N VAL A 190 -5.47 -3.35 7.39
CA VAL A 190 -6.22 -3.20 8.65
C VAL A 190 -6.07 -1.82 9.30
N LEU A 191 -5.00 -1.10 8.99
CA LEU A 191 -4.74 0.24 9.55
C LEU A 191 -5.56 1.33 8.84
N GLY A 192 -6.18 0.99 7.71
CA GLY A 192 -6.86 1.95 6.85
C GLY A 192 -5.88 3.00 6.33
N SER A 193 -6.22 4.28 6.32
CA SER A 193 -5.30 5.34 5.88
C SER A 193 -4.13 5.66 6.85
N LYS A 194 -4.05 4.99 8.00
CA LYS A 194 -3.00 5.25 9.00
C LYS A 194 -1.65 4.66 8.58
N ILE A 195 -0.60 5.43 8.82
CA ILE A 195 0.80 5.02 8.59
C ILE A 195 1.51 4.83 9.92
N TYR A 196 2.25 3.73 10.04
CA TYR A 196 3.25 3.58 11.08
C TYR A 196 4.60 4.11 10.57
N SER A 197 5.28 4.92 11.38
CA SER A 197 6.54 5.54 11.00
C SER A 197 7.63 5.26 12.04
N ARG A 198 8.83 4.90 11.59
CA ARG A 198 10.00 4.69 12.46
C ARG A 198 11.26 5.31 11.86
N PRO A 199 12.05 6.08 12.62
CA PRO A 199 13.37 6.49 12.15
C PRO A 199 14.29 5.27 12.01
N ILE A 200 15.09 5.25 10.96
CA ILE A 200 16.17 4.29 10.74
C ILE A 200 17.42 5.04 10.31
N ASP A 201 18.58 4.59 10.77
CA ASP A 201 19.88 5.15 10.38
C ASP A 201 20.69 4.08 9.65
N ILE A 202 21.06 4.40 8.42
CA ILE A 202 21.82 3.52 7.54
C ILE A 202 23.26 4.05 7.52
N GLN A 203 24.10 3.47 8.38
CA GLN A 203 25.49 3.91 8.61
C GLN A 203 26.37 3.72 7.37
N GLU A 204 26.15 2.64 6.61
CA GLU A 204 26.89 2.31 5.40
C GLU A 204 25.93 2.04 4.25
N ARG A 205 26.40 2.22 3.01
CA ARG A 205 25.57 1.89 1.83
C ARG A 205 25.13 0.43 1.93
N SER A 206 23.81 0.23 1.95
CA SER A 206 23.20 -1.08 2.00
C SER A 206 22.74 -1.48 0.61
N SER A 207 23.08 -2.70 0.19
CA SER A 207 22.49 -3.25 -1.04
C SER A 207 21.02 -3.61 -0.83
N GLN A 208 20.62 -3.91 0.41
CA GLN A 208 19.29 -4.40 0.73
C GLN A 208 18.89 -4.14 2.20
N ILE A 209 17.70 -3.61 2.42
CA ILE A 209 16.98 -3.67 3.69
C ILE A 209 15.90 -4.74 3.60
N LEU A 210 15.91 -5.64 4.57
CA LEU A 210 14.85 -6.62 4.75
C LEU A 210 13.90 -6.13 5.85
N VAL A 211 12.67 -5.81 5.49
CA VAL A 211 11.62 -5.38 6.41
C VAL A 211 10.80 -6.59 6.83
N ARG A 212 10.64 -6.76 8.14
CA ARG A 212 9.73 -7.74 8.76
C ARG A 212 8.83 -7.04 9.75
N TRP A 213 7.52 -7.26 9.61
CA TRP A 213 6.50 -6.75 10.50
C TRP A 213 5.96 -7.91 11.33
N SER A 214 6.16 -7.89 12.65
CA SER A 214 5.72 -8.93 13.60
C SER A 214 5.12 -8.34 14.86
#